data_AF-A0A9D9DTH2-F1
#
_entry.id   AF-A0A9D9DTH2-F1
#
_cell.length_a   1.000
_cell.length_b   1.000
_cell.length_c   1.000
_cell.angle_alpha   90.00
_cell.angle_beta   90.00
_cell.angle_gamma   90.00
#
_symmetry.space_group_name_H-M   'P 1'
#
loop_
_entity.id
_entity.type
_entity.pdbx_description
1 polymer ?
#
loop_
_entity_poly.entity_id
_entity_poly.type
_entity_poly.pdbx_seq_one_letter_code
_entity_poly.pdbx_strand_id
1 'polypeptide(L)'
;MNVDLTLVFLGLLVFSAHLFFSVYNRKKIPDVLFLIIVGLLLGPVFNLVNVDSFGVSGPVFVAITLVVILFEGGTSLSINVMRSSWKSTMSLTMICFFVSMLLVAGVGMIFDMSLLSSLTLGAILGGTSSAVVIPLVKILDIGEESRTVLVLESAATDVLCIVFTLAFMHAMQMGSLNVGAIVGNILSSFVLAGLLGFAAALVWSRIITQIRKLQNSIFTTPAFVFVIYGIANLLGYSGAIAALVFGITMANITTIKNKFLLKVMGGHGHLLNRTEMIFFGEIVFLLKTFFFVYIGISIKFSDMRSILAGLMITFILFFGRIVIARFFSPKSANSFDKMIISLMIPKGLAAAVLAGMPLAAGLPGGEFIQNVTYSVVLFSITWVSILILLVDKSRFVRHAFEKVLGGKVDSVDSIFMHDMERNGDLSREDNAPAYEERTAFGFLKEQEREQQREKEEAKEEFVESVIEYHQDEVEAAKSSADSPSEKDSKSH
;
A
#
# COMPACT_ATOMS: atom_id res chain seq x y z
N MET A 1 0.58 -34.02 1.45
CA MET A 1 -0.76 -33.52 1.04
C MET A 1 -1.04 -34.04 -0.37
N ASN A 2 -2.26 -34.50 -0.66
CA ASN A 2 -2.63 -34.88 -2.03
C ASN A 2 -2.55 -33.63 -2.93
N VAL A 3 -1.84 -33.70 -4.06
CA VAL A 3 -1.64 -32.57 -4.98
C VAL A 3 -2.98 -32.07 -5.51
N ASP A 4 -3.90 -32.98 -5.83
CA ASP A 4 -5.23 -32.65 -6.34
C ASP A 4 -6.03 -31.85 -5.31
N LEU A 5 -6.01 -32.29 -4.04
CA LEU A 5 -6.67 -31.58 -2.94
C LEU A 5 -6.05 -30.19 -2.71
N THR A 6 -4.74 -30.07 -2.86
CA THR A 6 -4.01 -28.79 -2.74
C THR A 6 -4.44 -27.82 -3.84
N LEU A 7 -4.57 -28.30 -5.08
CA LEU A 7 -5.02 -27.48 -6.21
C LEU A 7 -6.48 -27.04 -6.07
N VAL A 8 -7.37 -27.96 -5.64
CA VAL A 8 -8.78 -27.63 -5.34
C VAL A 8 -8.85 -26.56 -4.27
N PHE A 9 -8.09 -26.72 -3.18
CA PHE A 9 -8.04 -25.74 -2.11
C PHE A 9 -7.52 -24.38 -2.60
N LEU A 10 -6.43 -24.35 -3.38
CA LEU A 10 -5.85 -23.13 -3.92
C LEU A 10 -6.85 -22.38 -4.80
N GLY A 11 -7.55 -23.10 -5.69
CA GLY A 11 -8.59 -22.52 -6.54
C GLY A 11 -9.75 -21.96 -5.72
N LEU A 12 -10.30 -22.77 -4.79
CA LEU A 12 -11.40 -22.34 -3.92
C LEU A 12 -11.03 -21.13 -3.05
N LEU A 13 -9.79 -21.06 -2.58
CA LEU A 13 -9.29 -19.93 -1.80
C LEU A 13 -9.32 -18.64 -2.63
N VAL A 14 -8.86 -18.67 -3.89
CA VAL A 14 -8.89 -17.49 -4.77
C VAL A 14 -10.33 -17.05 -5.07
N PHE A 15 -11.24 -17.99 -5.34
CA PHE A 15 -12.67 -17.66 -5.50
C PHE A 15 -13.28 -17.10 -4.21
N SER A 16 -12.94 -17.67 -3.06
CA SER A 16 -13.43 -17.23 -1.75
C SER A 16 -12.91 -15.83 -1.41
N ALA A 17 -11.68 -15.48 -1.79
CA ALA A 17 -11.13 -14.14 -1.59
C ALA A 17 -11.95 -13.07 -2.30
N HIS A 18 -12.34 -13.31 -3.56
CA HIS A 18 -13.23 -12.43 -4.31
C HIS A 18 -14.63 -12.37 -3.71
N LEU A 19 -15.15 -13.49 -3.22
CA LEU A 19 -16.44 -13.54 -2.52
C LEU A 19 -16.39 -12.71 -1.22
N PHE A 20 -15.33 -12.84 -0.42
CA PHE A 20 -15.12 -12.07 0.80
C PHE A 20 -15.02 -10.57 0.52
N PHE A 21 -14.38 -10.18 -0.59
CA PHE A 21 -14.39 -8.79 -1.06
C PHE A 21 -15.80 -8.29 -1.40
N SER A 22 -16.65 -9.13 -1.97
CA SER A 22 -18.07 -8.77 -2.20
C SER A 22 -18.84 -8.63 -0.88
N VAL A 23 -18.61 -9.52 0.08
CA VAL A 23 -19.21 -9.46 1.43
C VAL A 23 -18.73 -8.23 2.21
N TYR A 24 -17.45 -7.86 2.04
CA TYR A 24 -16.82 -6.68 2.62
C TYR A 24 -17.63 -5.41 2.32
N ASN A 25 -17.98 -5.20 1.04
CA ASN A 25 -18.74 -4.02 0.59
C ASN A 25 -20.13 -3.91 1.24
N ARG A 26 -20.72 -5.03 1.68
CA ARG A 26 -22.04 -5.03 2.33
C ARG A 26 -21.96 -4.93 3.85
N LYS A 27 -20.96 -5.56 4.47
CA LYS A 27 -20.87 -5.71 5.94
C LYS A 27 -19.85 -4.76 6.60
N LYS A 28 -19.05 -4.01 5.83
CA LYS A 28 -17.96 -3.16 6.34
C LYS A 28 -16.91 -3.91 7.20
N ILE A 29 -16.77 -5.22 6.99
CA ILE A 29 -15.80 -6.10 7.69
C ILE A 29 -14.67 -6.45 6.73
N PRO A 30 -13.41 -6.04 6.96
CA PRO A 30 -12.20 -6.37 6.18
C PRO A 30 -12.18 -7.81 5.63
N ASP A 31 -12.01 -7.92 4.31
CA ASP A 31 -11.86 -9.20 3.59
C ASP A 31 -10.68 -10.00 4.13
N VAL A 32 -9.59 -9.31 4.49
CA VAL A 32 -8.42 -9.90 5.15
C VAL A 32 -8.74 -10.61 6.46
N LEU A 33 -9.79 -10.21 7.20
CA LEU A 33 -10.19 -10.88 8.44
C LEU A 33 -10.76 -12.28 8.13
N PHE A 34 -11.57 -12.40 7.06
CA PHE A 34 -12.08 -13.70 6.63
C PHE A 34 -10.96 -14.64 6.20
N LEU A 35 -9.94 -14.12 5.52
CA LEU A 35 -8.75 -14.88 5.13
C LEU A 35 -7.97 -15.41 6.34
N ILE A 36 -7.78 -14.57 7.37
CA ILE A 36 -7.16 -15.02 8.63
C ILE A 36 -8.01 -16.10 9.30
N ILE A 37 -9.34 -15.94 9.34
CA ILE A 37 -10.26 -16.95 9.89
C ILE A 37 -10.14 -18.28 9.14
N VAL A 38 -10.10 -18.26 7.80
CA VAL A 38 -9.86 -19.47 7.00
C VAL A 38 -8.54 -20.12 7.41
N GLY A 39 -7.47 -19.34 7.55
CA GLY A 39 -6.19 -19.86 8.04
C GLY A 39 -6.26 -20.47 9.44
N LEU A 40 -6.95 -19.82 10.38
CA LEU A 40 -7.16 -20.33 11.74
C LEU A 40 -7.92 -21.66 11.76
N LEU A 41 -8.93 -21.80 10.90
CA LEU A 41 -9.67 -23.04 10.74
C LEU A 41 -8.77 -24.16 10.21
N LEU A 42 -7.96 -23.88 9.19
CA LEU A 42 -7.09 -24.87 8.55
C LEU A 42 -5.92 -25.31 9.42
N GLY A 43 -5.29 -24.38 10.13
CA GLY A 43 -4.16 -24.67 10.99
C GLY A 43 -4.62 -25.03 12.39
N PRO A 44 -4.66 -24.10 13.35
CA PRO A 44 -4.79 -24.45 14.77
C PRO A 44 -6.10 -25.14 15.18
N VAL A 45 -7.22 -24.91 14.48
CA VAL A 45 -8.53 -25.44 14.89
C VAL A 45 -8.76 -26.87 14.39
N PHE A 46 -8.60 -27.13 13.09
CA PHE A 46 -8.81 -28.46 12.51
C PHE A 46 -7.50 -29.25 12.27
N ASN A 47 -6.34 -28.62 12.42
CA ASN A 47 -5.01 -29.21 12.22
C ASN A 47 -4.86 -29.91 10.85
N LEU A 48 -5.46 -29.32 9.81
CA LEU A 48 -5.43 -29.83 8.44
C LEU A 48 -4.12 -29.47 7.73
N VAL A 49 -3.55 -28.31 8.07
CA VAL A 49 -2.29 -27.81 7.53
C VAL A 49 -1.37 -27.38 8.66
N ASN A 50 -0.19 -27.99 8.74
CA ASN A 50 0.88 -27.56 9.66
C ASN A 50 1.85 -26.62 8.93
N VAL A 51 2.31 -25.57 9.62
CA VAL A 51 3.37 -24.64 9.19
C VAL A 51 4.64 -25.38 8.72
N ASP A 52 4.98 -26.51 9.36
CA ASP A 52 6.14 -27.32 8.97
C ASP A 52 6.04 -27.88 7.54
N SER A 53 4.81 -28.03 7.03
CA SER A 53 4.54 -28.51 5.67
C SER A 53 5.05 -27.56 4.59
N PHE A 54 5.26 -26.29 4.93
CA PHE A 54 5.84 -25.31 4.01
C PHE A 54 7.35 -25.47 3.87
N GLY A 55 8.06 -26.08 4.83
CA GLY A 55 9.48 -26.42 4.76
C GLY A 55 10.35 -25.35 4.10
N VAL A 56 11.09 -25.73 3.06
CA VAL A 56 11.99 -24.84 2.29
C VAL A 56 11.22 -23.80 1.45
N SER A 57 9.96 -24.06 1.09
CA SER A 57 9.15 -23.15 0.28
C SER A 57 8.66 -21.92 1.07
N GLY A 58 8.53 -22.03 2.39
CA GLY A 58 8.10 -20.93 3.27
C GLY A 58 9.00 -19.70 3.18
N PRO A 59 10.32 -19.80 3.44
CA PRO A 59 11.23 -18.67 3.33
C PRO A 59 11.26 -18.04 1.93
N VAL A 60 11.19 -18.85 0.87
CA VAL A 60 11.13 -18.36 -0.52
C VAL A 60 9.85 -17.57 -0.77
N PHE A 61 8.71 -18.08 -0.32
CA PHE A 61 7.43 -17.38 -0.42
C PHE A 61 7.44 -16.05 0.35
N VAL A 62 8.01 -16.03 1.56
CA VAL A 62 8.18 -14.79 2.35
C VAL A 62 9.06 -13.79 1.60
N ALA A 63 10.17 -14.22 0.99
CA ALA A 63 11.06 -13.35 0.23
C ALA A 63 10.37 -12.78 -1.02
N ILE A 64 9.67 -13.60 -1.80
CA ILE A 64 8.91 -13.15 -2.98
C ILE A 64 7.84 -12.13 -2.56
N THR A 65 7.09 -12.46 -1.52
CA THR A 65 6.02 -11.61 -0.99
C THR A 65 6.58 -10.27 -0.50
N LEU A 66 7.68 -10.30 0.25
CA LEU A 66 8.41 -9.11 0.69
C LEU A 66 8.80 -8.23 -0.50
N VAL A 67 9.48 -8.77 -1.50
CA VAL A 67 9.92 -7.97 -2.66
C VAL A 67 8.75 -7.28 -3.34
N VAL A 68 7.66 -8.00 -3.58
CA VAL A 68 6.48 -7.46 -4.24
C VAL A 68 5.84 -6.37 -3.38
N ILE A 69 5.69 -6.56 -2.07
CA ILE A 69 5.05 -5.58 -1.19
C ILE A 69 5.91 -4.35 -0.99
N LEU A 70 7.24 -4.50 -0.92
CA LEU A 70 8.16 -3.37 -0.83
C LEU A 70 8.10 -2.50 -2.08
N PHE A 71 8.03 -3.14 -3.25
CA PHE A 71 7.85 -2.43 -4.50
C PHE A 71 6.47 -1.78 -4.60
N GLU A 72 5.39 -2.48 -4.21
CA GLU A 72 4.04 -1.91 -4.12
C GLU A 72 4.02 -0.65 -3.23
N GLY A 73 4.55 -0.76 -2.01
CA GLY A 73 4.65 0.34 -1.07
C GLY A 73 5.42 1.53 -1.65
N GLY A 74 6.51 1.26 -2.38
CA GLY A 74 7.25 2.30 -3.10
C GLY A 74 6.43 2.95 -4.21
N THR A 75 5.76 2.16 -5.05
CA THR A 75 4.95 2.69 -6.16
C THR A 75 3.71 3.46 -5.71
N SER A 76 3.24 3.20 -4.48
CA SER A 76 2.11 3.93 -3.88
C SER A 76 2.46 5.35 -3.42
N LEU A 77 3.76 5.66 -3.28
CA LEU A 77 4.23 6.97 -2.82
C LEU A 77 4.41 7.96 -3.98
N SER A 78 3.33 8.61 -4.41
CA SER A 78 3.42 9.74 -5.35
C SER A 78 3.72 11.05 -4.62
N ILE A 79 4.88 11.66 -4.91
CA ILE A 79 5.35 12.92 -4.33
C ILE A 79 4.38 14.08 -4.62
N ASN A 80 3.74 14.06 -5.79
CA ASN A 80 2.80 15.12 -6.17
C ASN A 80 1.54 15.11 -5.30
N VAL A 81 0.98 13.93 -5.00
CA VAL A 81 -0.18 13.79 -4.09
C VAL A 81 0.22 14.05 -2.64
N MET A 82 1.43 13.66 -2.24
CA MET A 82 1.99 14.00 -0.94
C MET A 82 2.07 15.51 -0.73
N ARG A 83 2.53 16.26 -1.75
CA ARG A 83 2.92 17.68 -1.61
C ARG A 83 1.76 18.61 -1.24
N SER A 84 0.55 18.33 -1.71
CA SER A 84 -0.64 19.15 -1.41
C SER A 84 -1.06 19.07 0.06
N SER A 85 -0.77 17.95 0.75
CA SER A 85 -1.17 17.70 2.15
C SER A 85 0.01 17.44 3.10
N TRP A 86 1.25 17.63 2.64
CA TRP A 86 2.49 17.19 3.29
C TRP A 86 2.71 17.79 4.68
N LYS A 87 2.54 19.11 4.83
CA LYS A 87 2.94 19.82 6.06
C LYS A 87 2.11 19.42 7.27
N SER A 88 0.79 19.24 7.08
CA SER A 88 -0.12 18.84 8.16
C SER A 88 -0.02 17.33 8.43
N THR A 89 0.01 16.52 7.38
CA THR A 89 -0.06 15.06 7.47
C THR A 89 1.24 14.41 7.91
N MET A 90 2.39 14.92 7.47
CA MET A 90 3.68 14.29 7.77
C MET A 90 4.08 14.43 9.25
N SER A 91 3.79 15.58 9.87
CA SER A 91 4.05 15.77 11.31
C SER A 91 3.25 14.77 12.15
N LEU A 92 1.94 14.65 11.87
CA LEU A 92 1.06 13.67 12.50
C LEU A 92 1.57 12.24 12.28
N THR A 93 1.91 11.88 11.04
CA THR A 93 2.41 10.55 10.66
C THR A 93 3.66 10.18 11.47
N MET A 94 4.64 11.09 11.56
CA MET A 94 5.86 10.86 12.33
C MET A 94 5.57 10.66 13.82
N ILE A 95 4.74 11.52 14.40
CA ILE A 95 4.35 11.41 15.82
C ILE A 95 3.63 10.08 16.06
N CYS A 96 2.63 9.74 15.24
CA CYS A 96 1.91 8.47 15.30
C CYS A 96 2.86 7.28 15.27
N PHE A 97 3.78 7.28 14.30
CA PHE A 97 4.71 6.18 14.09
C PHE A 97 5.67 6.01 15.28
N PHE A 98 6.37 7.08 15.68
CA PHE A 98 7.36 6.99 16.75
C PHE A 98 6.73 6.72 18.12
N VAL A 99 5.57 7.32 18.42
CA VAL A 99 4.84 7.02 19.66
C VAL A 99 4.40 5.57 19.66
N SER A 100 3.80 5.07 18.57
CA SER A 100 3.40 3.67 18.46
C SER A 100 4.59 2.71 18.61
N MET A 101 5.70 3.01 17.93
CA MET A 101 6.94 2.25 17.99
C MET A 101 7.47 2.17 19.42
N LEU A 102 7.50 3.28 20.15
CA LEU A 102 7.98 3.33 21.52
C LEU A 102 7.03 2.63 22.50
N LEU A 103 5.70 2.76 22.32
CA LEU A 103 4.71 2.05 23.13
C LEU A 103 4.87 0.53 22.97
N VAL A 104 5.01 0.06 21.74
CA VAL A 104 5.23 -1.37 21.44
C VAL A 104 6.57 -1.84 22.01
N ALA A 105 7.64 -1.05 21.83
CA ALA A 105 8.94 -1.40 22.38
C ALA A 105 8.91 -1.47 23.91
N GLY A 106 8.18 -0.58 24.57
CA GLY A 106 7.94 -0.62 26.01
C GLY A 106 7.26 -1.93 26.44
N VAL A 107 6.23 -2.37 25.71
CA VAL A 107 5.61 -3.69 25.96
C VAL A 107 6.61 -4.82 25.71
N GLY A 108 7.39 -4.77 24.63
CA GLY A 108 8.42 -5.79 24.35
C GLY A 108 9.39 -5.98 25.52
N MET A 109 9.82 -4.90 26.16
CA MET A 109 10.69 -4.98 27.36
C MET A 109 10.01 -5.63 28.57
N ILE A 110 8.70 -5.46 28.74
CA ILE A 110 7.92 -6.14 29.80
C ILE A 110 7.96 -7.66 29.59
N PHE A 111 8.08 -8.12 28.35
CA PHE A 111 8.22 -9.52 27.98
C PHE A 111 9.68 -9.96 27.82
N ASP A 112 10.61 -9.36 28.57
CA ASP A 112 12.05 -9.70 28.63
C ASP A 112 12.80 -9.64 27.30
N MET A 113 12.29 -8.88 26.32
CA MET A 113 13.01 -8.66 25.07
C MET A 113 14.13 -7.63 25.27
N SER A 114 15.27 -7.82 24.60
CA SER A 114 16.33 -6.82 24.57
C SER A 114 15.83 -5.52 23.93
N LEU A 115 16.38 -4.37 24.33
CA LEU A 115 16.01 -3.05 23.78
C LEU A 115 15.92 -3.06 22.25
N LEU A 116 16.91 -3.65 21.58
CA LEU A 116 16.96 -3.66 20.13
C LEU A 116 15.92 -4.59 19.49
N SER A 117 15.62 -5.73 20.13
CA SER A 117 14.53 -6.62 19.69
C SER A 117 13.17 -5.96 19.89
N SER A 118 12.99 -5.25 21.00
CA SER A 118 11.79 -4.46 21.32
C SER A 118 11.59 -3.30 20.35
N LEU A 119 12.66 -2.58 20.01
CA LEU A 119 12.62 -1.53 18.99
C LEU A 119 12.33 -2.10 17.60
N THR A 120 12.85 -3.29 17.28
CA THR A 120 12.53 -3.99 16.03
C THR A 120 11.04 -4.36 15.98
N LEU A 121 10.50 -4.97 17.05
CA LEU A 121 9.06 -5.24 17.17
C LEU A 121 8.23 -3.96 17.06
N GLY A 122 8.69 -2.88 17.71
CA GLY A 122 8.07 -1.57 17.64
C GLY A 122 8.08 -0.97 16.24
N ALA A 123 9.17 -1.14 15.48
CA ALA A 123 9.26 -0.66 14.11
C ALA A 123 8.32 -1.44 13.18
N ILE A 124 8.26 -2.77 13.34
CA ILE A 124 7.34 -3.66 12.60
C ILE A 124 5.88 -3.24 12.84
N LEU A 125 5.55 -2.92 14.09
CA LEU A 125 4.19 -2.57 14.53
C LEU A 125 3.98 -1.06 14.69
N GLY A 126 4.84 -0.21 14.11
CA GLY A 126 4.75 1.24 14.27
C GLY A 126 3.67 1.89 13.41
N GLY A 127 3.42 1.33 12.22
CA GLY A 127 2.53 1.89 11.19
C GLY A 127 1.13 1.29 11.12
N THR A 128 0.25 1.90 10.35
CA THR A 128 -1.11 1.38 10.09
C THR A 128 -1.15 0.71 8.72
N SER A 129 -1.98 -0.33 8.55
CA SER A 129 -1.98 -1.10 7.32
C SER A 129 -2.77 -0.41 6.20
N SER A 130 -2.08 -0.02 5.13
CA SER A 130 -2.71 0.47 3.90
C SER A 130 -3.73 -0.52 3.31
N ALA A 131 -3.42 -1.82 3.36
CA ALA A 131 -4.29 -2.90 2.88
C ALA A 131 -5.65 -2.98 3.62
N VAL A 132 -5.74 -2.47 4.85
CA VAL A 132 -6.99 -2.45 5.63
C VAL A 132 -7.59 -1.06 5.66
N VAL A 133 -6.77 -0.02 5.86
CA VAL A 133 -7.22 1.36 6.00
C VAL A 133 -7.82 1.88 4.69
N ILE A 134 -7.16 1.67 3.54
CA ILE A 134 -7.60 2.25 2.27
C ILE A 134 -8.99 1.75 1.84
N PRO A 135 -9.30 0.44 1.85
CA PRO A 135 -10.66 -0.02 1.55
C PRO A 135 -11.69 0.52 2.56
N LEU A 136 -11.30 0.63 3.83
CA LEU A 136 -12.19 0.99 4.93
C LEU A 136 -12.59 2.45 4.90
N VAL A 137 -11.65 3.36 4.68
CA VAL A 137 -11.96 4.78 4.53
C VAL A 137 -12.77 5.08 3.27
N LYS A 138 -12.71 4.22 2.24
CA LYS A 138 -13.51 4.38 1.01
C LYS A 138 -15.00 4.14 1.24
N ILE A 139 -15.34 3.16 2.08
CA ILE A 139 -16.73 2.77 2.38
C ILE A 139 -17.32 3.53 3.58
N LEU A 140 -16.49 4.19 4.37
CA LEU A 140 -16.92 5.05 5.48
C LEU A 140 -17.20 6.46 4.97
N ASP A 141 -18.27 7.06 5.51
CA ASP A 141 -18.69 8.42 5.21
C ASP A 141 -17.89 9.42 6.05
N ILE A 142 -16.62 9.61 5.69
CA ILE A 142 -15.70 10.56 6.33
C ILE A 142 -15.31 11.68 5.38
N GLY A 143 -14.95 12.83 5.94
CA GLY A 143 -14.50 13.98 5.14
C GLY A 143 -13.27 13.68 4.28
N GLU A 144 -13.19 14.32 3.11
CA GLU A 144 -12.11 14.12 2.13
C GLU A 144 -10.70 14.41 2.69
N GLU A 145 -10.56 15.42 3.56
CA GLU A 145 -9.28 15.71 4.22
C GLU A 145 -8.88 14.58 5.18
N SER A 146 -9.81 14.10 6.03
CA SER A 146 -9.59 12.99 6.95
C SER A 146 -9.26 11.69 6.22
N ARG A 147 -9.96 11.42 5.11
CA ARG A 147 -9.68 10.31 4.19
C ARG A 147 -8.26 10.40 3.63
N THR A 148 -7.89 11.57 3.10
CA THR A 148 -6.55 11.81 2.54
C THR A 148 -5.47 11.62 3.59
N VAL A 149 -5.67 12.14 4.81
CA VAL A 149 -4.73 11.99 5.93
C VAL A 149 -4.53 10.53 6.30
N LEU A 150 -5.60 9.74 6.45
CA LEU A 150 -5.50 8.32 6.80
C LEU A 150 -4.83 7.49 5.70
N VAL A 151 -5.13 7.77 4.42
CA VAL A 151 -4.48 7.11 3.28
C VAL A 151 -2.99 7.42 3.25
N LEU A 152 -2.63 8.71 3.33
CA LEU A 152 -1.23 9.14 3.33
C LEU A 152 -0.47 8.63 4.55
N GLU A 153 -1.06 8.64 5.73
CA GLU A 153 -0.47 8.08 6.95
C GLU A 153 -0.19 6.58 6.77
N SER A 154 -1.16 5.81 6.26
CA SER A 154 -0.98 4.37 6.07
C SER A 154 0.15 4.05 5.07
N ALA A 155 0.21 4.75 3.93
CA ALA A 155 1.27 4.56 2.94
C ALA A 155 2.65 5.01 3.44
N ALA A 156 2.72 6.15 4.13
CA ALA A 156 3.98 6.66 4.67
C ALA A 156 4.50 5.78 5.82
N THR A 157 3.61 5.32 6.71
CA THR A 157 4.02 4.47 7.81
C THR A 157 4.42 3.06 7.39
N ASP A 158 3.88 2.50 6.29
CA ASP A 158 4.38 1.24 5.71
C ASP A 158 5.88 1.37 5.38
N VAL A 159 6.28 2.47 4.75
CA VAL A 159 7.70 2.76 4.44
C VAL A 159 8.54 2.97 5.68
N LEU A 160 8.04 3.71 6.68
CA LEU A 160 8.75 3.89 7.95
C LEU A 160 8.95 2.54 8.68
N CYS A 161 7.94 1.65 8.69
CA CYS A 161 8.07 0.31 9.26
C CYS A 161 9.22 -0.45 8.61
N ILE A 162 9.29 -0.44 7.28
CA ILE A 162 10.34 -1.12 6.52
C ILE A 162 11.72 -0.56 6.88
N VAL A 163 11.90 0.76 6.76
CA VAL A 163 13.20 1.43 6.96
C VAL A 163 13.72 1.21 8.38
N PHE A 164 12.90 1.43 9.40
CA PHE A 164 13.33 1.28 10.80
C PHE A 164 13.51 -0.19 11.20
N THR A 165 12.67 -1.11 10.71
CA THR A 165 12.84 -2.55 10.98
C THR A 165 14.17 -3.04 10.44
N LEU A 166 14.48 -2.72 9.17
CA LEU A 166 15.74 -3.12 8.55
C LEU A 166 16.94 -2.47 9.25
N ALA A 167 16.81 -1.22 9.71
CA ALA A 167 17.87 -0.51 10.42
C ALA A 167 18.19 -1.19 11.75
N PHE A 168 17.16 -1.51 12.54
CA PHE A 168 17.35 -2.20 13.83
C PHE A 168 17.83 -3.64 13.64
N MET A 169 17.34 -4.36 12.64
CA MET A 169 17.85 -5.69 12.30
C MET A 169 19.34 -5.67 11.95
N HIS A 170 19.78 -4.70 11.13
CA HIS A 170 21.18 -4.55 10.79
C HIS A 170 22.03 -4.21 12.03
N ALA A 171 21.50 -3.38 12.94
CA ALA A 171 22.14 -3.13 14.23
C ALA A 171 22.26 -4.42 15.08
N MET A 172 21.25 -5.31 15.04
CA MET A 172 21.29 -6.59 15.78
C MET A 172 22.39 -7.50 15.25
N GLN A 173 22.59 -7.55 13.94
CA GLN A 173 23.59 -8.40 13.29
C GLN A 173 25.03 -7.98 13.64
N MET A 174 25.27 -6.67 13.75
CA MET A 174 26.64 -6.18 14.00
C MET A 174 27.09 -6.35 15.45
N GLY A 175 26.20 -6.49 16.42
CA GLY A 175 26.52 -6.78 17.83
C GLY A 175 27.47 -5.78 18.53
N SER A 176 27.79 -4.64 17.91
CA SER A 176 28.80 -3.71 18.40
C SER A 176 28.18 -2.62 19.29
N LEU A 177 28.86 -2.19 20.34
CA LEU A 177 28.40 -1.09 21.22
C LEU A 177 28.74 0.32 20.69
N ASN A 178 29.40 0.44 19.54
CA ASN A 178 29.73 1.74 18.96
C ASN A 178 28.56 2.25 18.10
N VAL A 179 27.68 3.02 18.75
CA VAL A 179 26.49 3.62 18.13
C VAL A 179 26.84 4.40 16.86
N GLY A 180 27.97 5.12 16.82
CA GLY A 180 28.40 5.89 15.66
C GLY A 180 28.74 5.01 14.45
N ALA A 181 29.46 3.91 14.68
CA ALA A 181 29.79 2.94 13.62
C ALA A 181 28.54 2.21 13.12
N ILE A 182 27.60 1.87 14.01
CA ILE A 182 26.33 1.24 13.63
C ILE A 182 25.52 2.16 12.73
N VAL A 183 25.33 3.41 13.14
CA VAL A 183 24.58 4.41 12.36
C VAL A 183 25.27 4.66 11.02
N GLY A 184 26.60 4.77 11.00
CA GLY A 184 27.38 4.94 9.78
C GLY A 184 27.20 3.78 8.79
N ASN A 185 27.25 2.54 9.27
CA ASN A 185 27.09 1.35 8.43
C ASN A 185 25.65 1.14 7.95
N ILE A 186 24.65 1.43 8.79
CA ILE A 186 23.25 1.43 8.36
C ILE A 186 23.06 2.45 7.25
N LEU A 187 23.53 3.68 7.48
CA LEU A 187 23.37 4.76 6.52
C LEU A 187 24.09 4.45 5.21
N SER A 188 25.31 3.91 5.26
CA SER A 188 26.05 3.53 4.04
C SER A 188 25.34 2.41 3.28
N SER A 189 24.90 1.34 3.95
CA SER A 189 24.16 0.24 3.33
C SER A 189 22.84 0.71 2.70
N PHE A 190 22.13 1.62 3.37
CA PHE A 190 20.85 2.15 2.90
C PHE A 190 21.06 3.10 1.72
N VAL A 191 22.07 3.96 1.78
CA VAL A 191 22.43 4.86 0.68
C VAL A 191 22.85 4.04 -0.54
N LEU A 192 23.69 3.02 -0.38
CA LEU A 192 24.14 2.17 -1.50
C LEU A 192 22.99 1.36 -2.11
N ALA A 193 22.13 0.75 -1.28
CA ALA A 193 20.91 0.09 -1.74
C ALA A 193 19.96 1.06 -2.46
N GLY A 194 19.79 2.27 -1.91
CA GLY A 194 18.95 3.31 -2.49
C GLY A 194 19.50 3.83 -3.82
N LEU A 195 20.80 4.04 -3.92
CA LEU A 195 21.47 4.41 -5.18
C LEU A 195 21.28 3.33 -6.23
N LEU A 196 21.40 2.05 -5.86
CA LEU A 196 21.14 0.94 -6.78
C LEU A 196 19.69 0.94 -7.25
N GLY A 197 18.71 1.06 -6.34
CA GLY A 197 17.29 1.11 -6.69
C GLY A 197 16.94 2.30 -7.57
N PHE A 198 17.49 3.48 -7.27
CA PHE A 198 17.34 4.70 -8.06
C PHE A 198 17.93 4.52 -9.46
N ALA A 199 19.19 4.06 -9.57
CA ALA A 199 19.85 3.81 -10.84
C ALA A 199 19.08 2.78 -11.67
N ALA A 200 18.61 1.69 -11.05
CA ALA A 200 17.79 0.68 -11.70
C ALA A 200 16.48 1.25 -12.24
N ALA A 201 15.84 2.19 -11.55
CA ALA A 201 14.64 2.87 -12.03
C ALA A 201 14.90 3.74 -13.26
N LEU A 202 16.03 4.46 -13.30
CA LEU A 202 16.42 5.24 -14.49
C LEU A 202 16.68 4.32 -15.70
N VAL A 203 17.38 3.22 -15.47
CA VAL A 203 17.66 2.20 -16.50
C VAL A 203 16.36 1.56 -16.97
N TRP A 204 15.48 1.16 -16.05
CA TRP A 204 14.19 0.56 -16.37
C TRP A 204 13.30 1.52 -17.16
N SER A 205 13.20 2.79 -16.73
CA SER A 205 12.45 3.83 -17.44
C SER A 205 12.93 4.04 -18.88
N ARG A 206 14.19 3.75 -19.19
CA ARG A 206 14.70 3.78 -20.57
C ARG A 206 14.25 2.53 -21.34
N ILE A 207 14.45 1.36 -20.75
CA ILE A 207 14.29 0.07 -21.43
C ILE A 207 12.81 -0.31 -21.58
N ILE A 208 11.93 0.13 -20.68
CA ILE A 208 10.51 -0.23 -20.65
C ILE A 208 9.80 0.06 -21.97
N THR A 209 10.17 1.13 -22.67
CA THR A 209 9.61 1.48 -24.00
C THR A 209 9.92 0.45 -25.08
N GLN A 210 11.10 -0.18 -25.03
CA GLN A 210 11.49 -1.22 -25.97
C GLN A 210 10.89 -2.55 -25.56
N ILE A 211 10.86 -2.85 -24.26
CA ILE A 211 10.25 -4.06 -23.72
C ILE A 211 8.77 -4.14 -24.06
N ARG A 212 8.04 -3.03 -24.03
CA ARG A 212 6.61 -2.98 -24.39
C ARG A 212 6.31 -3.36 -25.85
N LYS A 213 7.32 -3.40 -26.73
CA LYS A 213 7.19 -3.88 -28.12
C LYS A 213 7.26 -5.40 -28.22
N LEU A 214 7.75 -6.07 -27.19
CA LEU A 214 7.82 -7.53 -27.13
C LEU A 214 6.45 -8.10 -26.82
N GLN A 215 6.16 -9.30 -27.34
CA GLN A 215 4.96 -10.04 -26.95
C GLN A 215 5.05 -10.45 -25.47
N ASN A 216 3.93 -10.38 -24.75
CA ASN A 216 3.80 -10.82 -23.36
C ASN A 216 4.77 -10.14 -22.37
N SER A 217 5.03 -8.84 -22.54
CA SER A 217 6.02 -8.09 -21.77
C SER A 217 5.59 -7.68 -20.36
N ILE A 218 4.34 -7.92 -19.96
CA ILE A 218 3.75 -7.36 -18.73
C ILE A 218 4.45 -7.90 -17.46
N PHE A 219 4.97 -9.13 -17.47
CA PHE A 219 5.66 -9.73 -16.33
C PHE A 219 7.09 -9.22 -16.11
N THR A 220 7.62 -8.42 -17.03
CA THR A 220 9.03 -8.01 -17.00
C THR A 220 9.35 -7.06 -15.86
N THR A 221 8.42 -6.17 -15.47
CA THR A 221 8.59 -5.27 -14.32
C THR A 221 8.71 -6.06 -13.00
N PRO A 222 7.77 -6.96 -12.62
CA PRO A 222 7.95 -7.82 -11.45
C PRO A 222 9.26 -8.61 -11.47
N ALA A 223 9.62 -9.19 -12.61
CA ALA A 223 10.87 -9.93 -12.76
C ALA A 223 12.10 -9.05 -12.51
N PHE A 224 12.08 -7.80 -13.01
CA PHE A 224 13.17 -6.86 -12.80
C PHE A 224 13.31 -6.44 -11.33
N VAL A 225 12.20 -6.31 -10.59
CA VAL A 225 12.24 -6.05 -9.14
C VAL A 225 12.96 -7.20 -8.41
N PHE A 226 12.68 -8.47 -8.76
CA PHE A 226 13.40 -9.61 -8.17
C PHE A 226 14.90 -9.58 -8.50
N VAL A 227 15.27 -9.19 -9.72
CA VAL A 227 16.67 -9.03 -10.13
C VAL A 227 17.36 -7.96 -9.29
N ILE A 228 16.75 -6.79 -9.11
CA ILE A 228 17.31 -5.71 -8.29
C ILE A 228 17.50 -6.18 -6.84
N TYR A 229 16.47 -6.82 -6.27
CA TYR A 229 16.54 -7.34 -4.90
C TYR A 229 17.68 -8.35 -4.74
N GLY A 230 17.78 -9.30 -5.66
CA GLY A 230 18.83 -10.32 -5.66
C GLY A 230 20.22 -9.71 -5.81
N ILE A 231 20.43 -8.82 -6.78
CA ILE A 231 21.72 -8.16 -7.01
C ILE A 231 22.14 -7.34 -5.79
N ALA A 232 21.25 -6.56 -5.18
CA ALA A 232 21.56 -5.82 -3.96
C ALA A 232 22.03 -6.76 -2.83
N ASN A 233 21.32 -7.86 -2.59
CA ASN A 233 21.72 -8.82 -1.56
C ASN A 233 23.07 -9.49 -1.88
N LEU A 234 23.34 -9.82 -3.15
CA LEU A 234 24.63 -10.37 -3.59
C LEU A 234 25.79 -9.39 -3.40
N LEU A 235 25.52 -8.08 -3.50
CA LEU A 235 26.49 -7.03 -3.22
C LEU A 235 26.63 -6.71 -1.72
N GLY A 236 25.89 -7.40 -0.85
CA GLY A 236 25.89 -7.16 0.60
C GLY A 236 25.07 -5.94 1.04
N TYR A 237 24.20 -5.42 0.16
CA TYR A 237 23.27 -4.33 0.48
C TYR A 237 21.86 -4.87 0.73
N SER A 238 20.98 -4.03 1.28
CA SER A 238 19.58 -4.42 1.51
C SER A 238 18.79 -4.44 0.19
N GLY A 239 18.53 -5.63 -0.35
CA GLY A 239 17.65 -5.81 -1.51
C GLY A 239 16.25 -5.26 -1.28
N ALA A 240 15.77 -5.34 -0.04
CA ALA A 240 14.49 -4.77 0.37
C ALA A 240 14.44 -3.25 0.11
N ILE A 241 15.49 -2.53 0.51
CA ILE A 241 15.57 -1.07 0.31
C ILE A 241 15.75 -0.74 -1.17
N ALA A 242 16.55 -1.53 -1.90
CA ALA A 242 16.71 -1.32 -3.34
C ALA A 242 15.37 -1.46 -4.10
N ALA A 243 14.56 -2.48 -3.77
CA ALA A 243 13.23 -2.68 -4.35
C ALA A 243 12.24 -1.55 -3.98
N LEU A 244 12.26 -1.10 -2.72
CA LEU A 244 11.45 0.02 -2.26
C LEU A 244 11.80 1.32 -2.99
N VAL A 245 13.09 1.68 -3.04
CA VAL A 245 13.56 2.91 -3.69
C VAL A 245 13.35 2.84 -5.20
N PHE A 246 13.48 1.66 -5.81
CA PHE A 246 13.08 1.43 -7.19
C PHE A 246 11.60 1.78 -7.43
N GLY A 247 10.69 1.28 -6.57
CA GLY A 247 9.25 1.61 -6.62
C GLY A 247 8.97 3.10 -6.45
N ILE A 248 9.56 3.74 -5.44
CA ILE A 248 9.42 5.19 -5.21
C ILE A 248 9.90 5.97 -6.43
N THR A 249 11.06 5.60 -6.99
CA THR A 249 11.61 6.32 -8.14
C THR A 249 10.74 6.13 -9.38
N MET A 250 10.26 4.91 -9.64
CA MET A 250 9.38 4.61 -10.77
C MET A 250 8.05 5.39 -10.71
N ALA A 251 7.43 5.49 -9.53
CA ALA A 251 6.19 6.26 -9.36
C ALA A 251 6.37 7.77 -9.55
N ASN A 252 7.59 8.28 -9.42
CA ASN A 252 7.90 9.71 -9.46
C ASN A 252 8.83 10.09 -10.62
N ILE A 253 9.01 9.19 -11.58
CA ILE A 253 10.05 9.30 -12.61
C ILE A 253 9.88 10.54 -13.50
N THR A 254 8.63 10.98 -13.74
CA THR A 254 8.30 12.17 -14.54
C THR A 254 8.60 13.49 -13.83
N THR A 255 8.71 13.49 -12.49
CA THR A 255 9.05 14.68 -11.71
C THR A 255 10.53 15.05 -11.84
N ILE A 256 11.37 14.14 -12.34
CA ILE A 256 12.80 14.35 -12.53
C ILE A 256 13.04 15.27 -13.73
N LYS A 257 13.52 16.50 -13.48
CA LYS A 257 13.80 17.52 -14.52
C LYS A 257 15.28 17.70 -14.85
N ASN A 258 16.17 16.95 -14.22
CA ASN A 258 17.62 17.12 -14.43
C ASN A 258 18.03 16.65 -15.83
N LYS A 259 18.66 17.53 -16.62
CA LYS A 259 19.10 17.26 -18.01
C LYS A 259 19.96 16.00 -18.15
N PHE A 260 20.85 15.73 -17.19
CA PHE A 260 21.69 14.53 -17.23
C PHE A 260 20.86 13.26 -17.06
N LEU A 261 19.95 13.25 -16.09
CA LEU A 261 19.10 12.08 -15.80
C LEU A 261 18.11 11.82 -16.95
N LEU A 262 17.54 12.89 -17.55
CA LEU A 262 16.69 12.78 -18.73
C LEU A 262 17.43 12.14 -19.91
N LYS A 263 18.72 12.47 -20.11
CA LYS A 263 19.55 11.82 -21.14
C LYS A 263 19.71 10.31 -20.88
N VAL A 264 19.95 9.91 -19.62
CA VAL A 264 20.02 8.50 -19.22
C VAL A 264 18.70 7.79 -19.54
N MET A 265 17.57 8.42 -19.23
CA MET A 265 16.23 7.86 -19.42
C MET A 265 15.76 7.85 -20.89
N GLY A 266 16.48 8.53 -21.80
CA GLY A 266 16.14 8.58 -23.22
C GLY A 266 15.18 9.71 -23.60
N GLY A 267 15.19 10.81 -22.85
CA GLY A 267 14.43 12.03 -23.14
C GLY A 267 13.48 12.40 -22.01
N HIS A 268 12.54 11.51 -21.67
CA HIS A 268 11.53 11.72 -20.62
C HIS A 268 11.37 10.46 -19.77
N GLY A 269 10.81 10.63 -18.56
CA GLY A 269 10.47 9.52 -17.69
C GLY A 269 9.23 8.78 -18.15
N HIS A 270 9.34 7.46 -18.26
CA HIS A 270 8.24 6.59 -18.63
C HIS A 270 7.69 5.92 -17.37
N LEU A 271 6.47 6.30 -16.98
CA LEU A 271 5.73 5.66 -15.90
C LEU A 271 5.30 4.25 -16.29
N LEU A 272 4.98 3.44 -15.28
CA LEU A 272 4.22 2.21 -15.47
C LEU A 272 2.83 2.57 -16.01
N ASN A 273 2.39 1.86 -17.06
CA ASN A 273 1.08 2.10 -17.64
C ASN A 273 -0.02 1.47 -16.77
N ARG A 274 -1.28 1.79 -17.06
CA ARG A 274 -2.43 1.29 -16.29
C ARG A 274 -2.49 -0.23 -16.28
N THR A 275 -2.22 -0.88 -17.41
CA THR A 275 -2.25 -2.34 -17.53
C THR A 275 -1.19 -3.03 -16.67
N GLU A 276 0.04 -2.51 -16.64
CA GLU A 276 1.13 -2.99 -15.80
C GLU A 276 0.78 -2.82 -14.32
N MET A 277 0.20 -1.68 -13.94
CA MET A 277 -0.23 -1.42 -12.56
C MET A 277 -1.39 -2.33 -12.13
N ILE A 278 -2.37 -2.57 -13.00
CA ILE A 278 -3.48 -3.51 -12.72
C ILE A 278 -2.91 -4.93 -12.54
N PHE A 279 -2.09 -5.40 -13.48
CA PHE A 279 -1.50 -6.73 -13.41
C PHE A 279 -0.66 -6.92 -12.14
N PHE A 280 0.16 -5.92 -11.80
CA PHE A 280 0.92 -5.94 -10.57
C PHE A 280 0.02 -5.95 -9.32
N GLY A 281 -1.08 -5.20 -9.35
CA GLY A 281 -2.13 -5.22 -8.34
C GLY A 281 -2.74 -6.61 -8.15
N GLU A 282 -2.96 -7.37 -9.23
CA GLU A 282 -3.44 -8.76 -9.16
C GLU A 282 -2.41 -9.71 -8.50
N ILE A 283 -1.12 -9.56 -8.81
CA ILE A 283 -0.05 -10.32 -8.15
C ILE A 283 -0.05 -10.01 -6.65
N VAL A 284 -0.10 -8.73 -6.30
CA VAL A 284 -0.17 -8.26 -4.92
C VAL A 284 -1.40 -8.84 -4.22
N PHE A 285 -2.58 -8.81 -4.86
CA PHE A 285 -3.81 -9.36 -4.31
C PHE A 285 -3.68 -10.85 -4.01
N LEU A 286 -3.13 -11.61 -4.95
CA LEU A 286 -2.91 -13.05 -4.79
C LEU A 286 -1.96 -13.34 -3.61
N LEU A 287 -0.83 -12.63 -3.55
CA LEU A 287 0.15 -12.77 -2.46
C LEU A 287 -0.44 -12.36 -1.12
N LYS A 288 -1.17 -11.25 -1.05
CA LYS A 288 -1.93 -10.82 0.14
C LYS A 288 -2.84 -11.93 0.63
N THR A 289 -3.59 -12.52 -0.28
CA THR A 289 -4.56 -13.56 0.03
C THR A 289 -3.90 -14.77 0.69
N PHE A 290 -2.84 -15.29 0.08
CA PHE A 290 -2.09 -16.40 0.66
C PHE A 290 -1.40 -16.03 1.96
N PHE A 291 -0.87 -14.82 2.07
CA PHE A 291 -0.15 -14.38 3.26
C PHE A 291 -1.08 -14.24 4.47
N PHE A 292 -2.29 -13.70 4.31
CA PHE A 292 -3.25 -13.61 5.42
C PHE A 292 -3.77 -14.98 5.88
N VAL A 293 -3.97 -15.93 4.95
CA VAL A 293 -4.26 -17.32 5.31
C VAL A 293 -3.07 -17.96 6.04
N TYR A 294 -1.84 -17.72 5.56
CA TYR A 294 -0.61 -18.20 6.20
C TYR A 294 -0.45 -17.67 7.63
N ILE A 295 -0.76 -16.38 7.88
CA ILE A 295 -0.79 -15.80 9.23
C ILE A 295 -1.76 -16.59 10.11
N GLY A 296 -2.99 -16.84 9.63
CA GLY A 296 -3.99 -17.61 10.38
C GLY A 296 -3.52 -19.03 10.71
N ILE A 297 -2.87 -19.71 9.77
CA ILE A 297 -2.28 -21.05 10.00
C ILE A 297 -1.15 -21.00 11.03
N SER A 298 -0.37 -19.91 11.03
CA SER A 298 0.85 -19.77 11.84
C SER A 298 0.60 -19.34 13.29
N ILE A 299 -0.62 -18.95 13.66
CA ILE A 299 -0.94 -18.54 15.03
C ILE A 299 -0.93 -19.77 15.96
N LYS A 300 0.02 -19.81 16.90
CA LYS A 300 0.11 -20.89 17.90
C LYS A 300 -0.66 -20.51 19.16
N PHE A 301 -1.88 -21.04 19.34
CA PHE A 301 -2.69 -20.78 20.56
C PHE A 301 -2.04 -21.29 21.86
N SER A 302 -1.08 -22.21 21.76
CA SER A 302 -0.31 -22.71 22.89
C SER A 302 0.68 -21.68 23.47
N ASP A 303 1.12 -20.71 22.67
CA ASP A 303 2.04 -19.66 23.11
C ASP A 303 1.28 -18.49 23.75
N MET A 304 0.83 -18.73 24.99
CA MET A 304 0.06 -17.75 25.76
C MET A 304 0.83 -16.43 25.97
N ARG A 305 2.18 -16.50 25.98
CA ARG A 305 3.02 -15.32 26.16
C ARG A 305 2.90 -14.39 24.97
N SER A 306 3.03 -14.91 23.74
CA SER A 306 2.88 -14.10 22.53
C SER A 306 1.46 -13.57 22.33
N ILE A 307 0.44 -14.36 22.69
CA ILE A 307 -0.96 -13.95 22.62
C ILE A 307 -1.23 -12.79 23.56
N LEU A 308 -0.80 -12.91 24.83
CA LEU A 308 -0.99 -11.87 25.83
C LEU A 308 -0.24 -10.58 25.45
N ALA A 309 1.01 -10.70 24.97
CA ALA A 309 1.77 -9.57 24.45
C ALA A 309 1.04 -8.91 23.27
N GLY A 310 0.53 -9.69 22.32
CA GLY A 310 -0.20 -9.16 21.17
C GLY A 310 -1.51 -8.46 21.55
N LEU A 311 -2.23 -8.99 22.52
CA LEU A 311 -3.44 -8.36 23.07
C LEU A 311 -3.10 -7.04 23.77
N MET A 312 -2.08 -7.05 24.65
CA MET A 312 -1.61 -5.86 25.37
C MET A 312 -1.15 -4.76 24.41
N ILE A 313 -0.38 -5.13 23.38
CA ILE A 313 0.06 -4.21 22.32
C ILE A 313 -1.15 -3.62 21.57
N THR A 314 -2.14 -4.43 21.23
CA THR A 314 -3.33 -3.94 20.53
C THR A 314 -4.07 -2.90 21.37
N PHE A 315 -4.24 -3.14 22.67
CA PHE A 315 -4.89 -2.19 23.57
C PHE A 315 -4.07 -0.92 23.80
N ILE A 316 -2.75 -1.03 24.05
CA ILE A 316 -1.93 0.17 24.29
C ILE A 316 -1.88 1.06 23.04
N LEU A 317 -1.83 0.46 21.83
CA LEU A 317 -1.91 1.19 20.58
C LEU A 317 -3.29 1.83 20.39
N PHE A 318 -4.37 1.14 20.74
CA PHE A 318 -5.72 1.70 20.71
C PHE A 318 -5.86 2.93 21.62
N PHE A 319 -5.45 2.84 22.88
CA PHE A 319 -5.51 3.96 23.81
C PHE A 319 -4.58 5.11 23.39
N GLY A 320 -3.37 4.78 22.94
CA GLY A 320 -2.45 5.77 22.37
C GLY A 320 -3.07 6.50 21.17
N ARG A 321 -3.77 5.77 20.29
CA ARG A 321 -4.47 6.34 19.13
C ARG A 321 -5.59 7.29 19.52
N ILE A 322 -6.36 7.01 20.57
CA ILE A 322 -7.39 7.92 21.09
C ILE A 322 -6.78 9.25 21.53
N VAL A 323 -5.66 9.20 22.26
CA VAL A 323 -4.94 10.40 22.71
C VAL A 323 -4.43 11.20 21.51
N ILE A 324 -3.79 10.53 20.54
CA ILE A 324 -3.25 11.20 19.35
C ILE A 324 -4.39 11.82 18.52
N ALA A 325 -5.47 11.08 18.28
CA ALA A 325 -6.62 11.57 17.53
C ALA A 325 -7.26 12.80 18.20
N ARG A 326 -7.29 12.86 19.54
CA ARG A 326 -7.81 14.03 20.25
C ARG A 326 -7.02 15.31 19.97
N PHE A 327 -5.70 15.22 19.94
CA PHE A 327 -4.84 16.41 19.86
C PHE A 327 -4.38 16.75 18.44
N PHE A 328 -4.30 15.76 17.54
CA PHE A 328 -3.65 15.89 16.24
C PHE A 328 -4.56 15.59 15.05
N SER A 329 -5.87 15.42 15.25
CA SER A 329 -6.81 15.33 14.12
C SER A 329 -6.87 16.63 13.31
N PRO A 330 -7.19 16.56 12.00
CA PRO A 330 -7.40 17.75 11.17
C PRO A 330 -8.39 18.73 11.79
N LYS A 331 -8.16 20.03 11.62
CA LYS A 331 -9.05 21.06 12.18
C LYS A 331 -10.46 21.02 11.58
N SER A 332 -10.57 20.59 10.33
CA SER A 332 -11.81 20.37 9.60
C SER A 332 -12.55 19.09 10.02
N ALA A 333 -11.88 18.17 10.75
CA ALA A 333 -12.47 16.89 11.13
C ALA A 333 -13.62 17.12 12.12
N ASN A 334 -14.82 16.68 11.72
CA ASN A 334 -15.98 16.63 12.60
C ASN A 334 -15.81 15.54 13.69
N SER A 335 -16.75 15.44 14.62
CA SER A 335 -16.69 14.45 15.72
C SER A 335 -16.64 13.01 15.20
N PHE A 336 -17.30 12.71 14.09
CA PHE A 336 -17.32 11.39 13.46
C PHE A 336 -15.96 11.03 12.85
N ASP A 337 -15.35 11.94 12.09
CA ASP A 337 -14.02 11.81 11.51
C ASP A 337 -12.97 11.55 12.60
N LYS A 338 -12.99 12.33 13.69
CA LYS A 338 -12.07 12.13 14.83
C LYS A 338 -12.23 10.76 15.46
N MET A 339 -13.47 10.28 15.57
CA MET A 339 -13.75 8.93 16.05
C MET A 339 -13.17 7.90 15.09
N ILE A 340 -13.43 7.98 13.79
CA ILE A 340 -12.86 7.05 12.81
C ILE A 340 -11.32 7.06 12.86
N ILE A 341 -10.69 8.24 12.90
CA ILE A 341 -9.22 8.37 13.05
C ILE A 341 -8.71 7.67 14.31
N SER A 342 -9.45 7.74 15.42
CA SER A 342 -9.10 7.07 16.68
C SER A 342 -9.22 5.54 16.63
N LEU A 343 -10.07 5.01 15.73
CA LEU A 343 -10.27 3.57 15.52
C LEU A 343 -9.25 2.94 14.57
N MET A 344 -8.63 3.75 13.71
CA MET A 344 -7.68 3.27 12.69
C MET A 344 -6.33 2.88 13.31
N ILE A 345 -6.29 1.68 13.90
CA ILE A 345 -5.07 1.00 14.36
C ILE A 345 -4.71 -0.32 13.65
N PRO A 346 -5.39 -0.78 12.57
CA PRO A 346 -5.15 -2.14 12.06
C PRO A 346 -3.70 -2.30 11.60
N LYS A 347 -3.08 -3.40 12.01
CA LYS A 347 -1.81 -3.89 11.46
C LYS A 347 -2.12 -4.94 10.40
N GLY A 348 -1.26 -5.08 9.42
CA GLY A 348 -1.55 -5.95 8.28
C GLY A 348 -0.29 -6.40 7.58
N LEU A 349 -0.36 -6.43 6.25
CA LEU A 349 0.57 -7.19 5.43
C LEU A 349 2.03 -6.78 5.60
N ALA A 350 2.36 -5.49 5.52
CA ALA A 350 3.74 -5.02 5.66
C ALA A 350 4.36 -5.47 7.00
N ALA A 351 3.65 -5.26 8.12
CA ALA A 351 4.07 -5.72 9.44
C ALA A 351 4.27 -7.24 9.48
N ALA A 352 3.32 -8.00 8.93
CA ALA A 352 3.36 -9.46 8.98
C ALA A 352 4.51 -10.06 8.16
N VAL A 353 4.87 -9.44 7.03
CA VAL A 353 6.02 -9.87 6.23
C VAL A 353 7.33 -9.49 6.90
N LEU A 354 7.43 -8.26 7.42
CA LEU A 354 8.61 -7.79 8.17
C LEU A 354 8.88 -8.64 9.42
N ALA A 355 7.84 -9.14 10.09
CA ALA A 355 7.95 -10.06 11.21
C ALA A 355 8.63 -11.40 10.89
N GLY A 356 8.57 -11.85 9.63
CA GLY A 356 9.30 -13.05 9.20
C GLY A 356 10.81 -12.82 9.05
N MET A 357 11.25 -11.56 8.93
CA MET A 357 12.65 -11.26 8.60
C MET A 357 13.62 -11.53 9.76
N PRO A 358 13.35 -11.13 11.03
CA PRO A 358 14.23 -11.48 12.14
C PRO A 358 14.41 -12.98 12.31
N LEU A 359 13.33 -13.76 12.14
CA LEU A 359 13.39 -15.22 12.20
C LEU A 359 14.22 -15.79 11.05
N ALA A 360 13.97 -15.35 9.82
CA ALA A 360 14.72 -15.81 8.64
C ALA A 360 16.22 -15.46 8.70
N ALA A 361 16.57 -14.34 9.34
CA ALA A 361 17.94 -13.93 9.56
C ALA A 361 18.61 -14.60 10.79
N GLY A 362 17.90 -15.49 11.50
CA GLY A 362 18.41 -16.16 12.70
C GLY A 362 18.66 -15.22 13.87
N LEU A 363 17.95 -14.09 13.94
CA LEU A 363 18.16 -13.08 14.97
C LEU A 363 17.53 -13.48 16.31
N PRO A 364 18.14 -13.07 17.45
CA PRO A 364 17.60 -13.33 18.78
C PRO A 364 16.16 -12.83 18.92
N GLY A 365 15.28 -13.68 19.47
CA GLY A 365 13.86 -13.34 19.66
C GLY A 365 13.03 -13.30 18.38
N GLY A 366 13.56 -13.72 17.23
CA GLY A 366 12.84 -13.67 15.94
C GLY A 366 11.52 -14.43 15.93
N GLU A 367 11.44 -15.63 16.52
CA GLU A 367 10.18 -16.38 16.63
C GLU A 367 9.16 -15.63 17.51
N PHE A 368 9.59 -15.08 18.65
CA PHE A 368 8.70 -14.34 19.54
C PHE A 368 8.19 -13.05 18.86
N ILE A 369 9.06 -12.32 18.15
CA ILE A 369 8.66 -11.16 17.34
C ILE A 369 7.59 -11.57 16.33
N GLN A 370 7.81 -12.67 15.59
CA GLN A 370 6.87 -13.16 14.60
C GLN A 370 5.50 -13.52 15.22
N ASN A 371 5.50 -14.34 16.27
CA ASN A 371 4.28 -14.79 16.94
C ASN A 371 3.48 -13.62 17.54
N VAL A 372 4.17 -12.65 18.16
CA VAL A 372 3.53 -11.45 18.70
C VAL A 372 2.94 -10.61 17.56
N THR A 373 3.69 -10.37 16.48
CA THR A 373 3.18 -9.60 15.34
C THR A 373 1.95 -10.26 14.71
N TYR A 374 1.94 -11.57 14.50
CA TYR A 374 0.77 -12.28 13.97
C TYR A 374 -0.45 -12.17 14.90
N SER A 375 -0.23 -12.25 16.22
CA SER A 375 -1.27 -12.02 17.22
C SER A 375 -1.81 -10.58 17.14
N VAL A 376 -0.94 -9.58 17.04
CA VAL A 376 -1.34 -8.16 16.90
C VAL A 376 -2.11 -7.92 15.60
N VAL A 377 -1.70 -8.53 14.48
CA VAL A 377 -2.43 -8.42 13.20
C VAL A 377 -3.85 -8.96 13.35
N LEU A 378 -4.02 -10.17 13.92
CA LEU A 378 -5.34 -10.74 14.19
C LEU A 378 -6.18 -9.82 15.11
N PHE A 379 -5.63 -9.43 16.26
CA PHE A 379 -6.37 -8.66 17.25
C PHE A 379 -6.71 -7.26 16.77
N SER A 380 -5.78 -6.54 16.13
CA SER A 380 -6.02 -5.18 15.65
C SER A 380 -7.05 -5.12 14.53
N ILE A 381 -7.03 -6.07 13.57
CA ILE A 381 -8.04 -6.15 12.51
C ILE A 381 -9.40 -6.53 13.10
N THR A 382 -9.44 -7.50 14.00
CA THR A 382 -10.69 -7.92 14.68
C THR A 382 -11.27 -6.75 15.48
N TRP A 383 -10.43 -6.03 16.23
CA TRP A 383 -10.82 -4.91 17.08
C TRP A 383 -11.42 -3.76 16.28
N VAL A 384 -10.76 -3.32 15.21
CA VAL A 384 -11.28 -2.24 14.36
C VAL A 384 -12.59 -2.66 13.66
N SER A 385 -12.69 -3.92 13.22
CA SER A 385 -13.89 -4.46 12.57
C SER A 385 -15.10 -4.42 13.51
N ILE A 386 -14.92 -4.86 14.75
CA ILE A 386 -15.97 -4.84 15.77
C ILE A 386 -16.37 -3.39 16.11
N LEU A 387 -15.39 -2.51 16.34
CA LEU A 387 -15.67 -1.13 16.75
C LEU A 387 -16.38 -0.34 15.67
N ILE A 388 -16.03 -0.52 14.39
CA ILE A 388 -16.73 0.16 13.29
C ILE A 388 -18.19 -0.29 13.21
N LEU A 389 -18.46 -1.59 13.34
CA LEU A 389 -19.84 -2.10 13.38
C LEU A 389 -20.63 -1.56 14.57
N LEU A 390 -19.99 -1.46 15.74
CA LEU A 390 -20.62 -0.93 16.95
C LEU A 390 -20.89 0.57 16.84
N VAL A 391 -19.96 1.33 16.24
CA VAL A 391 -20.14 2.76 15.99
C VAL A 391 -21.26 3.00 14.98
N ASP A 392 -21.40 2.15 13.96
CA ASP A 392 -22.49 2.28 12.99
C ASP A 392 -23.86 2.04 13.64
N LYS A 393 -23.96 1.10 14.59
CA LYS A 393 -25.23 0.64 15.17
C LYS A 393 -25.60 1.22 16.54
N SER A 394 -24.63 1.64 17.36
CA SER A 394 -24.85 2.00 18.77
C SER A 394 -24.62 3.47 19.05
N ARG A 395 -25.70 4.18 19.40
CA ARG A 395 -25.66 5.59 19.84
C ARG A 395 -24.84 5.79 21.13
N PHE A 396 -24.82 4.79 22.01
CA PHE A 396 -24.06 4.86 23.26
C PHE A 396 -22.54 4.92 23.00
N VAL A 397 -22.05 4.12 22.06
CA VAL A 397 -20.62 4.08 21.71
C VAL A 397 -20.18 5.41 21.10
N ARG A 398 -20.99 5.99 20.19
CA ARG A 398 -20.72 7.32 19.63
C ARG A 398 -20.59 8.38 20.74
N HIS A 399 -21.53 8.38 21.68
CA HIS A 399 -21.52 9.36 22.77
C HIS A 399 -20.32 9.21 23.72
N ALA A 400 -19.86 7.97 23.97
CA ALA A 400 -18.66 7.72 24.75
C ALA A 400 -17.39 8.28 24.07
N PHE A 401 -17.24 8.06 22.75
CA PHE A 401 -16.13 8.62 21.98
C PHE A 401 -16.18 10.14 21.90
N GLU A 402 -17.36 10.74 21.69
CA GLU A 402 -17.55 12.20 21.66
C GLU A 402 -17.11 12.87 22.96
N LYS A 403 -17.47 12.29 24.11
CA LYS A 403 -17.08 12.79 25.43
C LYS A 403 -15.56 12.73 25.64
N VAL A 404 -14.92 11.66 25.15
CA VAL A 404 -13.47 11.47 25.27
C VAL A 404 -12.69 12.34 24.28
N LEU A 405 -13.23 12.59 23.08
CA LEU A 405 -12.58 13.38 22.03
C LEU A 405 -12.92 14.88 22.09
N GLY A 406 -13.83 15.30 22.99
CA GLY A 406 -14.15 16.70 23.26
C GLY A 406 -15.04 17.37 22.21
N GLY A 407 -15.85 16.60 21.48
CA GLY A 407 -16.83 17.13 20.52
C GLY A 407 -18.09 17.64 21.22
N LYS A 408 -18.68 18.75 20.73
CA LYS A 408 -20.04 19.16 21.10
C LYS A 408 -21.05 18.38 20.25
N VAL A 409 -22.17 18.05 20.88
CA VAL A 409 -23.33 17.42 20.27
C VAL A 409 -23.95 18.41 19.28
N ASP A 410 -23.78 18.17 17.98
CA ASP A 410 -24.83 18.57 17.06
C ASP A 410 -25.98 17.59 17.32
N SER A 411 -27.12 18.12 17.75
CA SER A 411 -28.27 17.34 18.18
C SER A 411 -28.63 16.30 17.12
N VAL A 412 -29.06 15.12 17.59
CA VAL A 412 -29.51 14.00 16.76
C VAL A 412 -30.53 14.43 15.69
N ASP A 413 -31.27 15.52 15.94
CA ASP A 413 -32.19 16.13 14.99
C ASP A 413 -31.49 16.68 13.75
N SER A 414 -30.25 17.19 13.83
CA SER A 414 -29.53 17.71 12.66
C SER A 414 -29.07 16.61 11.70
N ILE A 415 -28.69 15.43 12.21
CA ILE A 415 -28.26 14.29 11.37
C ILE A 415 -29.49 13.51 10.86
N PHE A 416 -30.53 13.34 11.68
CA PHE A 416 -31.80 12.75 11.21
C PHE A 416 -32.54 13.66 10.22
N MET A 417 -32.48 14.99 10.38
CA MET A 417 -32.99 15.93 9.37
C MET A 417 -32.10 15.92 8.13
N HIS A 418 -30.78 15.81 8.26
CA HIS A 418 -29.91 15.68 7.09
C HIS A 418 -30.14 14.36 6.33
N ASP A 419 -30.42 13.25 7.01
CA ASP A 419 -30.78 11.97 6.40
C ASP A 419 -32.22 11.95 5.85
N MET A 420 -33.18 12.65 6.47
CA MET A 420 -34.56 12.76 5.97
C MET A 420 -34.72 13.76 4.82
N GLU A 421 -34.05 14.90 4.84
CA GLU A 421 -34.01 15.82 3.69
C GLU A 421 -33.32 15.15 2.49
N ARG A 422 -32.26 14.35 2.73
CA ARG A 422 -31.52 13.63 1.68
C ARG A 422 -32.25 12.40 1.14
N ASN A 423 -32.99 11.66 1.98
CA ASN A 423 -33.86 10.57 1.51
C ASN A 423 -35.18 11.07 0.91
N GLY A 424 -35.68 12.22 1.34
CA GLY A 424 -36.82 12.91 0.71
C GLY A 424 -36.48 13.39 -0.71
N ASP A 425 -35.26 13.87 -0.94
CA ASP A 425 -34.80 14.31 -2.26
C ASP A 425 -34.51 13.15 -3.23
N LEU A 426 -34.29 11.93 -2.71
CA LEU A 426 -34.16 10.70 -3.50
C LEU A 426 -35.51 10.09 -3.91
N SER A 427 -36.62 10.58 -3.35
CA SER A 427 -37.98 10.17 -3.70
C SER A 427 -38.65 11.10 -4.72
N ARG A 428 -37.99 12.19 -5.11
CA ARG A 428 -38.38 12.99 -6.28
C ARG A 428 -37.86 12.30 -7.53
N GLU A 429 -38.75 12.03 -8.47
CA GLU A 429 -38.47 11.40 -9.78
C GLU A 429 -37.35 12.09 -10.59
N ASP A 430 -36.90 13.29 -10.17
CA ASP A 430 -35.81 14.04 -10.80
C ASP A 430 -34.38 13.58 -10.43
N ASN A 431 -34.20 12.72 -9.40
CA ASN A 431 -32.87 12.30 -8.91
C ASN A 431 -32.45 10.86 -9.27
N ALA A 432 -33.18 10.19 -10.16
CA ALA A 432 -32.79 8.88 -10.72
C ALA A 432 -31.32 8.75 -11.20
N PRO A 433 -30.67 9.78 -11.83
CA PRO A 433 -29.28 9.62 -12.28
C PRO A 433 -28.25 9.52 -11.15
N ALA A 434 -28.51 10.08 -9.97
CA ALA A 434 -27.56 10.07 -8.85
C ALA A 434 -27.48 8.71 -8.12
N TYR A 435 -28.53 7.88 -8.24
CA TYR A 435 -28.54 6.53 -7.70
C TYR A 435 -27.86 5.53 -8.65
N GLU A 436 -28.02 5.69 -9.97
CA GLU A 436 -27.34 4.85 -10.97
C GLU A 436 -25.81 5.00 -10.92
N GLU A 437 -25.29 6.24 -10.81
CA GLU A 437 -23.84 6.54 -10.76
C GLU A 437 -23.10 5.84 -9.61
N ARG A 438 -23.77 5.57 -8.48
CA ARG A 438 -23.17 4.94 -7.30
C ARG A 438 -23.19 3.41 -7.30
N THR A 439 -23.73 2.81 -8.35
CA THR A 439 -23.77 1.34 -8.53
C THR A 439 -22.77 0.89 -9.61
N ALA A 440 -22.47 -0.41 -9.64
CA ALA A 440 -21.58 -1.00 -10.66
C ALA A 440 -22.02 -0.70 -12.12
N PHE A 441 -23.30 -0.38 -12.33
CA PHE A 441 -23.85 0.02 -13.62
C PHE A 441 -23.49 1.47 -14.00
N GLY A 442 -23.48 2.38 -13.03
CA GLY A 442 -22.99 3.76 -13.21
C GLY A 442 -21.52 3.80 -13.56
N PHE A 443 -20.71 2.97 -12.90
CA PHE A 443 -19.29 2.82 -13.20
C PHE A 443 -19.02 2.34 -14.64
N LEU A 444 -19.84 1.41 -15.16
CA LEU A 444 -19.74 0.95 -16.54
C LEU A 444 -20.14 2.03 -17.55
N LYS A 445 -21.17 2.82 -17.24
CA LYS A 445 -21.65 3.92 -18.10
C LYS A 445 -20.66 5.09 -18.14
N GLU A 446 -19.99 5.37 -17.02
CA GLU A 446 -18.94 6.38 -16.93
C GLU A 446 -17.66 5.92 -17.66
N GLN A 447 -17.30 4.64 -17.54
CA GLN A 447 -16.25 4.00 -18.36
C GLN A 447 -16.56 4.08 -19.87
N GLU A 448 -17.81 3.88 -20.29
CA GLU A 448 -18.22 4.02 -21.69
C GLU A 448 -18.16 5.47 -22.19
N ARG A 449 -18.55 6.44 -21.35
CA ARG A 449 -18.45 7.88 -21.66
C ARG A 449 -17.01 8.36 -21.75
N GLU A 450 -16.13 7.89 -20.88
CA GLU A 450 -14.68 8.15 -20.97
C GLU A 450 -14.09 7.54 -22.24
N GLN A 451 -14.45 6.30 -22.60
CA GLN A 451 -14.01 5.68 -23.86
C GLN A 451 -14.51 6.41 -25.12
N GLN A 452 -15.70 7.01 -25.06
CA GLN A 452 -16.20 7.84 -26.16
C GLN A 452 -15.45 9.15 -26.26
N ARG A 453 -15.15 9.81 -25.13
CA ARG A 453 -14.32 11.03 -25.12
C ARG A 453 -12.91 10.77 -25.61
N GLU A 454 -12.26 9.69 -25.18
CA GLU A 454 -10.93 9.32 -25.67
C GLU A 454 -10.93 9.01 -27.19
N LYS A 455 -12.02 8.44 -27.72
CA LYS A 455 -12.17 8.24 -29.17
C LYS A 455 -12.40 9.53 -29.94
N GLU A 456 -13.07 10.51 -29.35
CA GLU A 456 -13.28 11.84 -29.93
C GLU A 456 -11.97 12.65 -29.90
N GLU A 457 -11.25 12.66 -28.77
CA GLU A 457 -9.93 13.29 -28.64
C GLU A 457 -8.91 12.66 -29.61
N ALA A 458 -8.87 11.33 -29.72
CA ALA A 458 -8.00 10.65 -30.68
C ALA A 458 -8.39 10.93 -32.16
N LYS A 459 -9.66 11.23 -32.43
CA LYS A 459 -10.12 11.68 -33.75
C LYS A 459 -9.68 13.10 -34.04
N GLU A 460 -9.76 14.00 -33.06
CA GLU A 460 -9.30 15.38 -33.20
C GLU A 460 -7.78 15.43 -33.39
N GLU A 461 -7.01 14.68 -32.61
CA GLU A 461 -5.55 14.56 -32.77
C GLU A 461 -5.17 13.99 -34.14
N PHE A 462 -5.93 13.00 -34.64
CA PHE A 462 -5.71 12.45 -35.98
C PHE A 462 -6.02 13.49 -37.07
N VAL A 463 -7.11 14.25 -36.94
CA VAL A 463 -7.47 15.30 -37.89
C VAL A 463 -6.42 16.43 -37.89
N GLU A 464 -5.94 16.86 -36.73
CA GLU A 464 -4.85 17.84 -36.63
C GLU A 464 -3.57 17.33 -37.29
N SER A 465 -3.20 16.06 -37.08
CA SER A 465 -2.00 15.47 -37.71
C SER A 465 -2.10 15.39 -39.25
N VAL A 466 -3.30 15.19 -39.80
CA VAL A 466 -3.54 15.16 -41.26
C VAL A 466 -3.51 16.58 -41.84
N ILE A 467 -4.01 17.57 -41.10
CA ILE A 467 -3.95 18.98 -41.51
C ILE A 467 -2.49 19.47 -41.53
N GLU A 468 -1.70 19.12 -40.51
CA GLU A 468 -0.28 19.47 -40.41
C GLU A 468 0.53 18.82 -41.56
N TYR A 469 0.29 17.54 -41.85
CA TYR A 469 0.91 16.84 -42.97
C TYR A 469 0.63 17.51 -44.34
N HIS A 470 -0.61 17.93 -44.59
CA HIS A 470 -0.95 18.60 -45.84
C HIS A 470 -0.43 20.05 -45.92
N GLN A 471 -0.27 20.74 -44.79
CA GLN A 471 0.39 22.05 -44.78
C GLN A 471 1.87 21.95 -45.14
N ASP A 472 2.57 20.95 -44.60
CA ASP A 472 3.98 20.67 -44.93
C ASP A 472 4.17 20.29 -46.40
N GLU A 473 3.23 19.51 -46.97
CA GLU A 473 3.27 19.10 -48.39
C GLU A 473 3.05 20.30 -49.34
N VAL A 474 2.15 21.21 -48.98
CA VAL A 474 1.88 22.45 -49.74
C VAL A 474 3.05 23.42 -49.64
N GLU A 475 3.72 23.49 -48.49
CA GLU A 475 4.90 24.35 -48.30
C GLU A 475 6.12 23.80 -49.05
N ALA A 476 6.31 22.48 -49.06
CA ALA A 476 7.31 21.80 -49.88
C ALA A 476 7.06 21.97 -51.39
N ALA A 477 5.80 21.90 -51.84
CA ALA A 477 5.42 22.14 -53.22
C ALA A 477 5.70 23.59 -53.67
N LYS A 478 5.43 24.59 -52.81
CA LYS A 478 5.79 25.99 -53.08
C LYS A 478 7.29 26.22 -53.14
N SER A 479 8.07 25.58 -52.25
CA SER A 479 9.54 25.62 -52.29
C SER A 479 10.12 24.99 -53.57
N SER A 480 9.43 24.03 -54.19
CA SER A 480 9.87 23.38 -55.44
C SER A 480 9.46 24.15 -56.71
N ALA A 481 8.49 25.07 -56.62
CA ALA A 481 8.05 25.90 -57.74
C ALA A 481 8.91 27.17 -57.95
N ASP A 482 9.64 27.60 -56.91
CA ASP A 482 10.53 28.78 -56.95
C ASP A 482 11.98 28.49 -57.39
N SER A 483 12.30 27.26 -57.82
CA SER A 483 13.61 26.96 -58.42
C SER A 483 13.62 27.32 -59.92
N PRO A 484 14.51 28.21 -60.40
CA PRO A 484 14.55 28.56 -61.82
C PRO A 484 15.03 27.36 -62.65
N SER A 485 14.29 27.04 -63.72
CA SER A 485 14.65 26.01 -64.69
C SER A 485 15.92 26.40 -65.47
N GLU A 486 17.06 25.84 -65.08
CA GLU A 486 18.27 25.89 -65.88
C GLU A 486 18.24 24.76 -66.92
N LYS A 487 17.74 25.07 -68.13
CA LYS A 487 18.02 24.36 -69.39
C LYS A 487 17.29 25.02 -70.56
N ASP A 488 18.04 25.77 -71.39
CA ASP A 488 18.24 25.46 -72.81
C ASP A 488 18.81 26.66 -73.56
N SER A 489 20.10 26.58 -73.91
CA SER A 489 20.68 27.26 -75.09
C SER A 489 22.10 26.74 -75.32
N LYS A 490 22.19 25.61 -76.03
CA LYS A 490 23.35 25.24 -76.86
C LYS A 490 22.87 25.29 -78.30
N SER A 491 23.26 26.32 -79.07
CA SER A 491 23.65 26.19 -80.49
C SER A 491 23.93 27.57 -81.12
N HIS A 492 25.13 27.65 -81.71
CA HIS A 492 25.65 28.63 -82.68
C HIS A 492 26.11 30.00 -82.21
#